data_AF-A0A9Q0LEJ5-F1
#
_entry.id   AF-A0A9Q0LEJ5-F1
#
_cell.length_a   1.000
_cell.length_b   1.000
_cell.length_c   1.000
_cell.angle_alpha   90.00
_cell.angle_beta   90.00
_cell.angle_gamma   90.00
#
_symmetry.space_group_name_H-M   'P 1'
#
loop_
_entity.id
_entity.type
_entity.pdbx_description
1 polymer ?
#
loop_
_entity_poly.entity_id
_entity_poly.type
_entity_poly.pdbx_seq_one_letter_code
_entity_poly.pdbx_strand_id
1 'polypeptide(L)'
;MSNNKKLCSAETLEIGLKFKQEKKYSEAIEHFTNLINQFPEDAEPVRLRGVVYRETKQFEKAIQDFDKALQLSPDNIKYLTQRGIIFQEIKQFEKSLNDFNRIIELDPKDGHYFFQRGMIYQEQKNFQKAIDDFSQAINLNPKNINFYIQRGLLYRLLKQYTQAVQDLSSALNLSPQDSKLLNKRAILRIEMKDFENALDDMNQSIKIEPKNSFFFMQRSVINKELKNYKEALSDLDQAESLNSNNMNIYIQKAVIYRELKEFNKSIDQLNISITKFPSETQLYIQRGILHRDLHQLDKAIEDFTQAISLDPSQSSFVFQRALLWREIGSYEKSIEDLTFLIEKDPKNSTYFLQRSIAYQESNNKKNALLDLDKVLELDPGDHDSIFQHAILSRELEKFDQAIQNFSQLIKFDPNDQNSLIQRGTTFLLMKKFQLAVDDFTLAIDMDDSRPELFIQRGIAYRELNQFQKSFADFGKAKKLNPNLFDNENENENENEKKKKKKNKNKNKNIF
;
A
#
# COMPACT_ATOMS: atom_id res chain seq x y z
N MET A 1 64.13 -38.30 -11.45
CA MET A 1 64.17 -37.73 -12.82
C MET A 1 63.31 -36.48 -12.82
N SER A 2 63.93 -35.32 -12.97
CA SER A 2 63.25 -34.02 -13.05
C SER A 2 62.50 -33.93 -14.37
N ASN A 3 61.18 -34.15 -14.35
CA ASN A 3 60.32 -33.86 -15.50
C ASN A 3 60.32 -32.36 -15.71
N ASN A 4 61.13 -31.86 -16.65
CA ASN A 4 61.09 -30.48 -17.12
C ASN A 4 59.73 -30.25 -17.80
N LYS A 5 58.75 -29.77 -17.04
CA LYS A 5 57.48 -29.30 -17.60
C LYS A 5 57.80 -28.19 -18.59
N LYS A 6 57.45 -28.41 -19.86
CA LYS A 6 57.61 -27.40 -20.91
C LYS A 6 56.50 -26.36 -20.70
N LEU A 7 56.86 -25.23 -20.11
CA LEU A 7 55.94 -24.12 -19.84
C LEU A 7 56.01 -23.08 -20.95
N CYS A 8 54.90 -22.39 -21.16
CA CYS A 8 54.76 -21.29 -22.10
C CYS A 8 55.57 -20.07 -21.62
N SER A 9 56.16 -19.28 -22.53
CA SER A 9 56.90 -18.07 -22.14
C SER A 9 55.95 -16.90 -21.87
N ALA A 10 56.34 -15.99 -20.97
CA ALA A 10 55.55 -14.80 -20.67
C ALA A 10 55.25 -13.96 -21.94
N GLU A 11 56.24 -13.81 -22.83
CA GLU A 11 56.10 -13.09 -24.11
C GLU A 11 55.00 -13.69 -25.00
N THR A 12 54.87 -15.02 -25.04
CA THR A 12 53.83 -15.69 -25.83
C THR A 12 52.43 -15.54 -25.22
N LEU A 13 52.32 -15.43 -23.89
CA LEU A 13 51.05 -15.16 -23.20
C LEU A 13 50.58 -13.71 -23.40
N GLU A 14 51.51 -12.76 -23.46
CA GLU A 14 51.22 -11.34 -23.66
C GLU A 14 50.50 -11.04 -24.98
N ILE A 15 50.81 -11.77 -26.05
CA ILE A 15 50.12 -11.63 -27.35
C ILE A 15 48.62 -11.88 -27.21
N GLY A 16 48.23 -12.97 -26.53
CA GLY A 16 46.81 -13.29 -26.28
C GLY A 16 46.15 -12.28 -25.35
N LEU A 17 46.87 -11.78 -24.34
CA LEU A 17 46.38 -10.72 -23.46
C LEU A 17 46.16 -9.40 -24.19
N LYS A 18 47.00 -9.07 -25.17
CA LYS A 18 46.83 -7.90 -26.03
C LYS A 18 45.56 -8.00 -26.88
N PHE A 19 45.31 -9.15 -27.51
CA PHE A 19 44.04 -9.38 -28.24
C PHE A 19 42.83 -9.20 -27.33
N LYS A 20 42.90 -9.73 -26.10
CA LYS A 20 41.85 -9.54 -25.09
C LYS A 20 41.65 -8.05 -24.75
N GLN A 21 42.72 -7.29 -24.51
CA GLN A 21 42.65 -5.85 -24.22
C GLN A 21 42.02 -5.06 -25.38
N GLU A 22 42.34 -5.44 -26.62
CA GLU A 22 41.75 -4.89 -27.84
C GLU A 22 40.31 -5.39 -28.11
N LYS A 23 39.74 -6.22 -27.21
CA LYS A 23 38.42 -6.89 -27.34
C LYS A 23 38.29 -7.81 -28.56
N LYS A 24 39.41 -8.25 -29.13
CA LYS A 24 39.51 -9.26 -30.19
C LYS A 24 39.44 -10.66 -29.57
N TYR A 25 38.26 -11.00 -29.06
CA TYR A 25 38.09 -12.19 -28.23
C TYR A 25 38.27 -13.50 -29.00
N SER A 26 37.86 -13.55 -30.27
CA SER A 26 38.06 -14.71 -31.16
C SER A 26 39.55 -15.04 -31.32
N GLU A 27 40.36 -14.03 -31.63
CA GLU A 27 41.79 -14.13 -31.85
C GLU A 27 42.51 -14.48 -30.54
N ALA A 28 42.07 -13.92 -29.40
CA ALA A 28 42.57 -14.31 -28.09
C ALA A 28 42.29 -15.79 -27.77
N ILE A 29 41.05 -16.26 -28.03
CA ILE A 29 40.65 -17.65 -27.80
C ILE A 29 41.45 -18.61 -28.69
N GLU A 30 41.60 -18.29 -29.98
CA GLU A 30 42.37 -19.10 -30.92
C GLU A 30 43.85 -19.17 -30.50
N HIS A 31 44.45 -18.02 -30.17
CA HIS A 31 45.83 -17.93 -29.70
C HIS A 31 46.07 -18.79 -28.46
N PHE A 32 45.23 -18.64 -27.43
CA PHE A 32 45.37 -19.48 -26.23
C PHE A 32 45.09 -20.96 -26.51
N THR A 33 44.19 -21.30 -27.43
CA THR A 33 43.95 -22.69 -27.83
C THR A 33 45.19 -23.33 -28.46
N ASN A 34 45.89 -22.59 -29.32
CA ASN A 34 47.14 -23.05 -29.90
C ASN A 34 48.23 -23.26 -28.83
N LEU A 35 48.33 -22.35 -27.85
CA LEU A 35 49.26 -22.50 -26.73
C LEU A 35 48.93 -23.71 -25.85
N ILE A 36 47.65 -23.96 -25.56
CA ILE A 36 47.21 -25.14 -24.78
C ILE A 36 47.59 -26.45 -25.50
N ASN A 37 47.52 -26.49 -26.83
CA ASN A 37 47.92 -27.66 -27.60
C ASN A 37 49.45 -27.87 -27.62
N GLN A 38 50.23 -26.78 -27.63
CA GLN A 38 51.70 -26.82 -27.62
C GLN A 38 52.28 -27.10 -26.23
N PHE A 39 51.60 -26.66 -25.17
CA PHE A 39 52.02 -26.75 -23.77
C PHE A 39 50.90 -27.33 -22.90
N PRO A 40 50.53 -28.62 -23.06
CA PRO A 40 49.36 -29.20 -22.40
C PRO A 40 49.46 -29.30 -20.86
N GLU A 41 50.68 -29.26 -20.32
CA GLU A 41 50.98 -29.29 -18.88
C GLU A 41 51.02 -27.90 -18.23
N ASP A 42 50.87 -26.83 -19.02
CA ASP A 42 50.84 -25.45 -18.54
C ASP A 42 49.39 -24.99 -18.32
N ALA A 43 49.07 -24.68 -17.06
CA ALA A 43 47.74 -24.25 -16.67
C ALA A 43 47.45 -22.78 -17.00
N GLU A 44 48.47 -21.94 -17.25
CA GLU A 44 48.25 -20.50 -17.48
C GLU A 44 47.55 -20.18 -18.81
N PRO A 45 47.92 -20.76 -19.97
CA PRO A 45 47.14 -20.61 -21.20
C PRO A 45 45.68 -21.05 -21.04
N VAL A 46 45.45 -22.15 -20.32
CA VAL A 46 44.10 -22.67 -20.02
C VAL A 46 43.32 -21.67 -19.19
N ARG A 47 43.91 -21.15 -18.10
CA ARG A 47 43.30 -20.11 -17.26
C ARG A 47 42.94 -18.87 -18.07
N LEU A 48 43.87 -18.37 -18.89
CA LEU A 48 43.68 -17.16 -19.67
C LEU A 48 42.54 -17.30 -20.68
N ARG A 49 42.44 -18.45 -21.36
CA ARG A 49 41.31 -18.75 -22.24
C ARG A 49 40.00 -18.80 -21.47
N GLY A 50 39.98 -19.44 -20.29
CA GLY A 50 38.84 -19.46 -19.39
C GLY A 50 38.36 -18.06 -18.99
N VAL A 51 39.29 -17.13 -18.71
CA VAL A 51 38.95 -15.73 -18.42
C VAL A 51 38.30 -15.04 -19.63
N VAL A 52 38.80 -15.27 -20.85
CA VAL A 52 38.19 -14.72 -22.07
C VAL A 52 36.79 -15.32 -22.31
N TYR A 53 36.60 -16.62 -22.05
CA TYR A 53 35.28 -17.23 -22.11
C TYR A 53 34.30 -16.63 -21.10
N ARG A 54 34.72 -16.33 -19.87
CA ARG A 54 33.86 -15.62 -18.90
C ARG A 54 33.47 -14.24 -19.40
N GLU A 55 34.43 -13.44 -19.89
CA GLU A 55 34.14 -12.09 -20.40
C GLU A 55 33.19 -12.09 -21.60
N THR A 56 33.23 -13.16 -22.40
CA THR A 56 32.29 -13.39 -23.51
C THR A 56 31.03 -14.15 -23.09
N LYS A 57 30.79 -14.35 -21.78
CA LYS A 57 29.64 -15.05 -21.18
C LYS A 57 29.46 -16.51 -21.64
N GLN A 58 30.52 -17.16 -22.11
CA GLN A 58 30.56 -18.59 -22.44
C GLN A 58 30.92 -19.39 -21.17
N PHE A 59 30.03 -19.37 -20.18
CA PHE A 59 30.32 -19.85 -18.82
C PHE A 59 30.68 -21.34 -18.75
N GLU A 60 30.03 -22.20 -19.53
CA GLU A 60 30.31 -23.64 -19.53
C GLU A 60 31.73 -23.94 -20.02
N LYS A 61 32.17 -23.25 -21.07
CA LYS A 61 33.55 -23.38 -21.59
C LYS A 61 34.57 -22.81 -20.61
N ALA A 62 34.25 -21.70 -19.96
CA ALA A 62 35.10 -21.12 -18.93
C ALA A 62 35.28 -22.10 -17.76
N ILE A 63 34.19 -22.72 -17.28
CA ILE A 63 34.24 -23.74 -16.21
C ILE A 63 35.11 -24.92 -16.63
N GLN A 64 34.94 -25.46 -17.84
CA GLN A 64 35.77 -26.56 -18.35
C GLN A 64 37.27 -26.22 -18.35
N ASP A 65 37.62 -24.99 -18.76
CA ASP A 65 39.00 -24.51 -18.72
C ASP A 65 39.52 -24.36 -17.28
N PHE A 66 38.73 -23.83 -16.35
CA PHE A 66 39.15 -23.75 -14.95
C PHE A 66 39.23 -25.12 -14.27
N ASP A 67 38.36 -26.06 -14.61
CA ASP A 67 38.42 -27.45 -14.15
C ASP A 67 39.73 -28.10 -14.62
N LYS A 68 40.10 -27.93 -15.90
CA LYS A 68 41.37 -28.43 -16.43
C LYS A 68 42.57 -27.74 -15.76
N ALA A 69 42.52 -26.43 -15.55
CA ALA A 69 43.59 -25.71 -14.85
C ALA A 69 43.76 -26.19 -13.39
N LEU A 70 42.65 -26.52 -12.71
CA LEU A 70 42.67 -27.10 -11.36
C LEU A 70 43.12 -28.56 -11.35
N GLN A 71 42.89 -29.36 -12.39
CA GLN A 71 43.51 -30.70 -12.49
C GLN A 71 45.04 -30.61 -12.54
N LEU A 72 45.58 -29.60 -13.22
CA LEU A 72 47.03 -29.35 -13.30
C LEU A 72 47.59 -28.71 -12.01
N SER A 73 46.77 -27.98 -11.25
CA SER A 73 47.15 -27.30 -10.01
C SER A 73 45.95 -27.21 -9.04
N PRO A 74 45.68 -28.26 -8.25
CA PRO A 74 44.44 -28.43 -7.46
C PRO A 74 44.14 -27.35 -6.41
N ASP A 75 45.17 -26.70 -5.88
CA ASP A 75 45.04 -25.71 -4.81
C ASP A 75 45.41 -24.28 -5.26
N ASN A 76 45.35 -24.01 -6.56
CA ASN A 76 45.61 -22.67 -7.06
C ASN A 76 44.40 -21.75 -6.77
N ILE A 77 44.56 -20.88 -5.76
CA ILE A 77 43.53 -19.93 -5.31
C ILE A 77 42.99 -19.06 -6.45
N LYS A 78 43.83 -18.65 -7.40
CA LYS A 78 43.36 -17.82 -8.53
C LYS A 78 42.36 -18.58 -9.37
N TYR A 79 42.60 -19.86 -9.64
CA TYR A 79 41.72 -20.68 -10.48
C TYR A 79 40.41 -20.98 -9.76
N LEU A 80 40.47 -21.36 -8.48
CA LEU A 80 39.30 -21.53 -7.63
C LEU A 80 38.47 -20.24 -7.57
N THR A 81 39.10 -19.08 -7.43
CA THR A 81 38.40 -17.79 -7.36
C THR A 81 37.64 -17.51 -8.66
N GLN A 82 38.28 -17.69 -9.82
CA GLN A 82 37.61 -17.44 -11.11
C GLN A 82 36.44 -18.41 -11.33
N ARG A 83 36.60 -19.69 -11.00
CA ARG A 83 35.53 -20.71 -11.13
C ARG A 83 34.38 -20.44 -10.15
N GLY A 84 34.69 -20.12 -8.89
CA GLY A 84 33.73 -19.76 -7.86
C GLY A 84 32.87 -18.56 -8.25
N ILE A 85 33.47 -17.50 -8.80
CA ILE A 85 32.75 -16.32 -9.32
C ILE A 85 31.81 -16.72 -10.46
N ILE A 86 32.24 -17.56 -11.40
CA ILE A 86 31.37 -18.02 -12.50
C ILE A 86 30.20 -18.82 -11.94
N PHE A 87 30.44 -19.74 -11.00
CA PHE A 87 29.36 -20.49 -10.35
C PHE A 87 28.35 -19.57 -9.64
N GLN A 88 28.81 -18.48 -9.02
CA GLN A 88 27.91 -17.46 -8.45
C GLN A 88 27.09 -16.77 -9.55
N GLU A 89 27.73 -16.30 -10.64
CA GLU A 89 27.05 -15.62 -11.75
C GLU A 89 25.94 -16.48 -12.40
N ILE A 90 26.17 -17.80 -12.52
CA ILE A 90 25.17 -18.75 -13.04
C ILE A 90 24.27 -19.36 -11.95
N LYS A 91 24.30 -18.81 -10.72
CA LYS A 91 23.49 -19.21 -9.55
C LYS A 91 23.67 -20.67 -9.10
N GLN A 92 24.80 -21.29 -9.42
CA GLN A 92 25.23 -22.58 -8.86
C GLN A 92 25.93 -22.39 -7.51
N PHE A 93 25.19 -21.86 -6.54
CA PHE A 93 25.73 -21.37 -5.28
C PHE A 93 26.49 -22.44 -4.48
N GLU A 94 26.01 -23.68 -4.39
CA GLU A 94 26.70 -24.74 -3.65
C GLU A 94 28.10 -25.04 -4.20
N LYS A 95 28.27 -25.01 -5.52
CA LYS A 95 29.60 -25.21 -6.14
C LYS A 95 30.50 -24.00 -5.89
N SER A 96 29.94 -22.80 -5.95
CA SER A 96 30.67 -21.57 -5.60
C SER A 96 31.14 -21.59 -4.14
N LEU A 97 30.26 -21.97 -3.21
CA LEU A 97 30.59 -22.12 -1.80
C LEU A 97 31.68 -23.17 -1.57
N ASN A 98 31.66 -24.31 -2.28
CA ASN A 98 32.73 -25.30 -2.17
C ASN A 98 34.09 -24.72 -2.58
N ASP A 99 34.15 -23.96 -3.68
CA ASP A 99 35.38 -23.29 -4.12
C ASP A 99 35.86 -22.26 -3.09
N PHE A 100 34.96 -21.41 -2.59
CA PHE A 100 35.33 -20.40 -1.59
C PHE A 100 35.67 -20.98 -0.21
N ASN A 101 35.05 -22.10 0.19
CA ASN A 101 35.45 -22.84 1.39
C ASN A 101 36.88 -23.36 1.24
N ARG A 102 37.21 -23.95 0.09
CA ARG A 102 38.57 -24.42 -0.18
C ARG A 102 39.58 -23.28 -0.21
N ILE A 103 39.23 -22.13 -0.80
CA ILE A 103 40.10 -20.94 -0.79
C ILE A 103 40.38 -20.48 0.65
N ILE A 104 39.35 -20.42 1.50
CA ILE A 104 39.49 -19.99 2.90
C ILE A 104 40.34 -20.98 3.72
N GLU A 105 40.28 -22.28 3.43
CA GLU A 105 41.19 -23.26 4.03
C GLU A 105 42.66 -23.02 3.64
N LEU A 106 42.89 -22.60 2.39
CA LEU A 106 44.23 -22.37 1.84
C LEU A 106 44.82 -21.02 2.27
N ASP A 107 44.00 -19.97 2.36
CA ASP A 107 44.39 -18.64 2.82
C ASP A 107 43.34 -18.03 3.78
N PRO A 108 43.37 -18.41 5.06
CA PRO A 108 42.39 -17.96 6.05
C PRO A 108 42.62 -16.51 6.51
N LYS A 109 43.66 -15.82 6.04
CA LYS A 109 44.03 -14.48 6.51
C LYS A 109 43.54 -13.36 5.60
N ASP A 110 43.15 -13.67 4.36
CA ASP A 110 42.57 -12.68 3.47
C ASP A 110 41.05 -12.57 3.68
N GLY A 111 40.62 -11.46 4.29
CA GLY A 111 39.21 -11.14 4.51
C GLY A 111 38.38 -11.04 3.23
N HIS A 112 39.01 -10.86 2.05
CA HIS A 112 38.30 -10.80 0.78
C HIS A 112 37.55 -12.11 0.48
N TYR A 113 38.10 -13.27 0.84
CA TYR A 113 37.46 -14.56 0.55
C TYR A 113 36.23 -14.80 1.42
N PHE A 114 36.29 -14.43 2.70
CA PHE A 114 35.12 -14.40 3.57
C PHE A 114 34.06 -13.45 3.01
N PHE A 115 34.46 -12.26 2.56
CA PHE A 115 33.52 -11.32 1.94
C PHE A 115 32.81 -11.91 0.71
N GLN A 116 33.54 -12.56 -0.21
CA GLN A 116 32.93 -13.18 -1.39
C GLN A 116 31.97 -14.32 -1.01
N ARG A 117 32.35 -15.16 -0.04
CA ARG A 117 31.46 -16.22 0.47
C ARG A 117 30.22 -15.63 1.15
N GLY A 118 30.37 -14.54 1.89
CA GLY A 118 29.26 -13.78 2.47
C GLY A 118 28.30 -13.23 1.42
N MET A 119 28.81 -12.71 0.30
CA MET A 119 27.98 -12.26 -0.84
C MET A 119 27.16 -13.42 -1.43
N ILE A 120 27.76 -14.61 -1.58
CA ILE A 120 27.06 -15.81 -2.05
C ILE A 120 25.96 -16.22 -1.08
N TYR A 121 26.24 -16.24 0.22
CA TYR A 121 25.22 -16.52 1.25
C TYR A 121 24.08 -15.49 1.23
N GLN A 122 24.38 -14.21 0.99
CA GLN A 122 23.36 -13.17 0.85
C GLN A 122 22.46 -13.42 -0.35
N GLU A 123 23.01 -13.80 -1.51
CA GLU A 123 22.22 -14.16 -2.71
C GLU A 123 21.36 -15.41 -2.49
N GLN A 124 21.84 -16.37 -1.70
CA GLN A 124 21.05 -17.52 -1.22
C GLN A 124 20.02 -17.16 -0.13
N LYS A 125 19.95 -15.89 0.30
CA LYS A 125 19.13 -15.41 1.44
C LYS A 125 19.50 -16.05 2.79
N ASN A 126 20.69 -16.62 2.92
CA ASN A 126 21.24 -17.11 4.19
C ASN A 126 21.92 -15.95 4.94
N PHE A 127 21.09 -15.02 5.42
CA PHE A 127 21.57 -13.73 5.93
C PHE A 127 22.46 -13.84 7.17
N GLN A 128 22.21 -14.82 8.05
CA GLN A 128 23.06 -14.99 9.24
C GLN A 128 24.49 -15.41 8.87
N LYS A 129 24.65 -16.41 7.99
CA LYS A 129 25.99 -16.82 7.53
C LYS A 129 26.71 -15.70 6.78
N ALA A 130 25.98 -14.90 5.99
CA ALA A 130 26.55 -13.72 5.35
C ALA A 130 27.06 -12.68 6.36
N ILE A 131 26.31 -12.43 7.44
CA ILE A 131 26.74 -11.54 8.54
C ILE A 131 27.99 -12.09 9.23
N ASP A 132 28.03 -13.38 9.51
CA ASP A 132 29.19 -14.01 10.16
C ASP A 132 30.44 -13.86 9.29
N ASP A 133 30.33 -14.12 7.98
CA ASP A 133 31.42 -13.98 7.02
C ASP A 133 31.86 -12.53 6.83
N PHE A 134 30.94 -11.57 6.72
CA PHE A 134 31.30 -10.15 6.68
C PHE A 134 31.97 -9.70 7.97
N SER A 135 31.58 -10.25 9.11
CA SER A 135 32.22 -9.97 10.40
C SER A 135 33.66 -10.48 10.44
N GLN A 136 33.91 -11.69 9.90
CA GLN A 136 35.28 -12.19 9.77
C GLN A 136 36.11 -11.35 8.78
N ALA A 137 35.52 -10.94 7.65
CA ALA A 137 36.18 -10.05 6.71
C ALA A 137 36.62 -8.72 7.35
N ILE A 138 35.75 -8.13 8.19
CA ILE A 138 36.04 -6.92 8.97
C ILE A 138 37.15 -7.15 10.00
N ASN A 139 37.12 -8.27 10.73
CA ASN A 139 38.14 -8.60 11.72
C ASN A 139 39.53 -8.75 11.09
N LEU A 140 39.60 -9.35 9.89
CA LEU A 140 40.85 -9.57 9.16
C LEU A 140 41.36 -8.30 8.48
N ASN A 141 40.47 -7.46 7.95
CA ASN A 141 40.83 -6.20 7.30
C ASN A 141 39.89 -5.05 7.71
N PRO A 142 40.13 -4.44 8.90
CA PRO A 142 39.25 -3.41 9.46
C PRO A 142 39.32 -2.07 8.73
N LYS A 143 40.22 -1.92 7.74
CA LYS A 143 40.33 -0.68 6.94
C LYS A 143 39.51 -0.74 5.65
N ASN A 144 38.94 -1.90 5.31
CA ASN A 144 38.14 -2.03 4.10
C ASN A 144 36.69 -1.61 4.35
N ILE A 145 36.36 -0.41 3.89
CA ILE A 145 35.05 0.24 4.06
C ILE A 145 33.91 -0.60 3.47
N ASN A 146 34.15 -1.30 2.36
CA ASN A 146 33.11 -2.08 1.68
C ASN A 146 32.53 -3.20 2.56
N PHE A 147 33.33 -3.76 3.47
CA PHE A 147 32.86 -4.83 4.35
C PHE A 147 31.81 -4.32 5.34
N TYR A 148 32.07 -3.15 5.95
CA TYR A 148 31.09 -2.47 6.80
C TYR A 148 29.84 -2.06 6.01
N ILE A 149 29.99 -1.54 4.78
CA ILE A 149 28.84 -1.13 3.96
C ILE A 149 27.93 -2.33 3.69
N GLN A 150 28.46 -3.46 3.23
CA GLN A 150 27.63 -4.62 2.90
C GLN A 150 26.95 -5.22 4.13
N ARG A 151 27.69 -5.36 5.25
CA ARG A 151 27.09 -5.85 6.50
C ARG A 151 26.02 -4.89 7.04
N GLY A 152 26.26 -3.58 6.99
CA GLY A 152 25.29 -2.57 7.37
C GLY A 152 24.03 -2.57 6.50
N LEU A 153 24.16 -2.73 5.18
CA LEU A 153 23.01 -2.88 4.27
C LEU A 153 22.22 -4.17 4.56
N LEU A 154 22.91 -5.25 4.93
CA LEU A 154 22.28 -6.50 5.31
C LEU A 154 21.53 -6.38 6.65
N TYR A 155 22.11 -5.70 7.65
CA TYR A 155 21.41 -5.36 8.89
C TYR A 155 20.15 -4.52 8.64
N ARG A 156 20.21 -3.54 7.72
CA ARG A 156 19.02 -2.78 7.30
C ARG A 156 17.93 -3.69 6.75
N LEU A 157 18.27 -4.63 5.88
CA LEU A 157 17.31 -5.58 5.31
C LEU A 157 16.61 -6.40 6.40
N LEU A 158 17.35 -6.78 7.45
CA LEU A 158 16.83 -7.46 8.63
C LEU A 158 16.15 -6.54 9.66
N LYS A 159 15.98 -5.24 9.33
CA LYS A 159 15.44 -4.20 10.22
C LYS A 159 16.24 -4.01 11.53
N GLN A 160 17.51 -4.42 11.53
CA GLN A 160 18.46 -4.22 12.63
C GLN A 160 19.15 -2.85 12.47
N TYR A 161 18.37 -1.78 12.59
CA TYR A 161 18.80 -0.43 12.20
C TYR A 161 19.97 0.10 13.03
N THR A 162 20.02 -0.21 14.33
CA THR A 162 21.13 0.22 15.21
C THR A 162 22.47 -0.32 14.73
N GLN A 163 22.55 -1.62 14.42
CA GLN A 163 23.77 -2.25 13.90
C GLN A 163 24.13 -1.70 12.52
N ALA A 164 23.14 -1.45 11.67
CA ALA A 164 23.35 -0.85 10.36
C ALA A 164 23.96 0.56 10.46
N VAL A 165 23.48 1.39 11.39
CA VAL A 165 24.03 2.73 11.66
C VAL A 165 25.45 2.65 12.23
N GLN A 166 25.74 1.67 13.11
CA GLN A 166 27.08 1.45 13.65
C GLN A 166 28.09 1.09 12.54
N ASP A 167 27.71 0.20 11.63
CA ASP A 167 28.57 -0.19 10.50
C ASP A 167 28.81 0.98 9.55
N LEU A 168 27.77 1.73 9.17
CA LEU A 168 27.95 2.92 8.33
C LEU A 168 28.74 4.02 9.04
N SER A 169 28.65 4.13 10.36
CA SER A 169 29.48 5.07 11.13
C SER A 169 30.94 4.64 11.15
N SER A 170 31.22 3.35 11.25
CA SER A 170 32.58 2.79 11.14
C SER A 170 33.15 3.04 9.73
N ALA A 171 32.34 2.84 8.69
CA ALA A 171 32.68 3.18 7.31
C ALA A 171 33.00 4.68 7.12
N LEU A 172 32.20 5.57 7.72
CA LEU A 172 32.42 7.01 7.69
C LEU A 172 33.65 7.46 8.48
N ASN A 173 34.00 6.80 9.57
CA ASN A 173 35.26 7.07 10.27
C ASN A 173 36.48 6.83 9.38
N LEU A 174 36.39 5.88 8.45
CA LEU A 174 37.43 5.56 7.47
C LEU A 174 37.38 6.46 6.22
N SER A 175 36.19 6.92 5.81
CA SER A 175 36.00 7.88 4.72
C SER A 175 35.00 9.00 5.10
N PRO A 176 35.45 10.03 5.83
CA PRO A 176 34.56 11.06 6.38
C PRO A 176 33.90 11.98 5.35
N GLN A 177 34.44 12.02 4.12
CA GLN A 177 33.98 12.90 3.05
C GLN A 177 33.11 12.16 2.01
N ASP A 178 32.62 10.96 2.33
CA ASP A 178 31.73 10.22 1.44
C ASP A 178 30.26 10.63 1.68
N SER A 179 29.79 11.54 0.83
CA SER A 179 28.41 12.02 0.77
C SER A 179 27.38 10.89 0.63
N LYS A 180 27.72 9.81 -0.10
CA LYS A 180 26.82 8.67 -0.32
C LYS A 180 26.69 7.84 0.94
N LEU A 181 27.75 7.69 1.72
CA LEU A 181 27.69 7.03 3.03
C LEU A 181 26.90 7.83 4.05
N LEU A 182 27.11 9.14 4.12
CA LEU A 182 26.31 10.04 4.95
C LEU A 182 24.82 9.91 4.59
N ASN A 183 24.49 9.90 3.30
CA ASN A 183 23.12 9.68 2.86
C ASN A 183 22.55 8.31 3.23
N LYS A 184 23.33 7.23 3.08
CA LYS A 184 22.89 5.89 3.53
C LYS A 184 22.60 5.86 5.03
N ARG A 185 23.43 6.52 5.85
CA ARG A 185 23.25 6.58 7.31
C ARG A 185 22.07 7.47 7.70
N ALA A 186 21.88 8.61 7.04
CA ALA A 186 20.73 9.47 7.26
C ALA A 186 19.40 8.75 6.99
N ILE A 187 19.31 7.97 5.92
CA ILE A 187 18.11 7.16 5.60
C ILE A 187 17.78 6.19 6.73
N LEU A 188 18.79 5.51 7.30
CA LEU A 188 18.59 4.64 8.46
C LEU A 188 18.12 5.39 9.69
N ARG A 189 18.72 6.56 9.95
CA ARG A 189 18.33 7.43 11.07
C ARG A 189 16.89 7.92 10.93
N ILE A 190 16.44 8.24 9.71
CA ILE A 190 15.02 8.54 9.41
C ILE A 190 14.13 7.34 9.75
N GLU A 191 14.49 6.12 9.32
CA GLU A 191 13.74 4.89 9.65
C GLU A 191 13.67 4.64 11.17
N MET A 192 14.70 5.06 11.92
CA MET A 192 14.75 5.02 13.39
C MET A 192 14.05 6.21 14.08
N LYS A 193 13.53 7.19 13.33
CA LYS A 193 13.02 8.49 13.83
C LYS A 193 14.07 9.34 14.56
N ASP A 194 15.35 9.11 14.30
CA ASP A 194 16.48 9.90 14.77
C ASP A 194 16.75 11.07 13.83
N PHE A 195 15.77 11.99 13.76
CA PHE A 195 15.73 13.05 12.76
C PHE A 195 16.85 14.08 12.93
N GLU A 196 17.25 14.40 14.15
CA GLU A 196 18.32 15.37 14.43
C GLU A 196 19.67 14.89 13.88
N ASN A 197 20.06 13.64 14.17
CA ASN A 197 21.31 13.09 13.63
C ASN A 197 21.21 12.83 12.11
N ALA A 198 20.02 12.57 11.58
CA ALA A 198 19.82 12.49 10.13
C ALA A 198 20.05 13.85 9.46
N LEU A 199 19.59 14.93 10.10
CA LEU A 199 19.77 16.31 9.64
C LEU A 199 21.25 16.67 9.57
N ASP A 200 22.04 16.29 10.58
CA ASP A 200 23.50 16.48 10.59
C ASP A 200 24.20 15.78 9.41
N ASP A 201 23.85 14.52 9.15
CA ASP A 201 24.40 13.77 8.01
C ASP A 201 24.05 14.44 6.66
N MET A 202 22.83 14.95 6.53
CA MET A 202 22.40 15.67 5.33
C MET A 202 23.09 17.02 5.18
N ASN A 203 23.28 17.77 6.26
CA ASN A 203 24.04 19.01 6.26
C ASN A 203 25.48 18.79 5.78
N GLN A 204 26.13 17.72 6.25
CA GLN A 204 27.47 17.33 5.79
C GLN A 204 27.46 16.90 4.32
N SER A 205 26.48 16.12 3.88
CA SER A 205 26.34 15.69 2.48
C SER A 205 26.21 16.88 1.52
N ILE A 206 25.39 17.87 1.87
CA ILE A 206 25.21 19.10 1.09
C ILE A 206 26.48 19.96 1.10
N LYS A 207 27.22 20.00 2.21
CA LYS A 207 28.51 20.71 2.27
C LYS A 207 29.54 20.09 1.32
N ILE A 208 29.54 18.77 1.17
CA ILE A 208 30.46 18.04 0.28
C ILE A 208 30.02 18.17 -1.19
N GLU A 209 28.73 17.99 -1.48
CA GLU A 209 28.18 18.10 -2.84
C GLU A 209 27.00 19.09 -2.92
N PRO A 210 27.28 20.41 -2.94
CA PRO A 210 26.23 21.44 -2.86
C PRO A 210 25.36 21.55 -4.12
N LYS A 211 25.71 20.87 -5.20
CA LYS A 211 24.95 20.84 -6.46
C LYS A 211 24.08 19.59 -6.61
N ASN A 212 24.03 18.73 -5.60
CA ASN A 212 23.26 17.51 -5.63
C ASN A 212 21.83 17.77 -5.13
N SER A 213 20.90 18.00 -6.07
CA SER A 213 19.47 18.26 -5.79
C SER A 213 18.85 17.21 -4.85
N PHE A 214 19.28 15.95 -4.96
CA PHE A 214 18.76 14.86 -4.13
C PHE A 214 19.01 15.08 -2.64
N PHE A 215 20.15 15.65 -2.22
CA PHE A 215 20.43 15.87 -0.80
C PHE A 215 19.54 16.93 -0.17
N PHE A 216 19.20 17.99 -0.92
CA PHE A 216 18.21 18.96 -0.47
C PHE A 216 16.83 18.34 -0.32
N MET A 217 16.40 17.50 -1.26
CA MET A 217 15.13 16.76 -1.13
C MET A 217 15.11 15.80 0.06
N GLN A 218 16.23 15.17 0.39
CA GLN A 218 16.29 14.30 1.57
C GLN A 218 16.25 15.13 2.85
N ARG A 219 16.94 16.27 2.89
CA ARG A 219 16.90 17.19 4.03
C ARG A 219 15.53 17.82 4.22
N SER A 220 14.79 18.12 3.15
CA SER A 220 13.41 18.64 3.26
C SER A 220 12.47 17.63 3.91
N VAL A 221 12.62 16.34 3.64
CA VAL A 221 11.86 15.28 4.32
C VAL A 221 12.13 15.30 5.83
N ILE A 222 13.40 15.39 6.23
CA ILE A 222 13.80 15.45 7.65
C ILE A 222 13.24 16.70 8.32
N ASN A 223 13.41 17.87 7.70
CA ASN A 223 12.90 19.14 8.21
C ASN A 223 11.37 19.13 8.35
N LYS A 224 10.65 18.50 7.41
CA LYS A 224 9.19 18.30 7.53
C LYS A 224 8.83 17.45 8.75
N GLU A 225 9.51 16.32 8.99
CA GLU A 225 9.27 15.49 10.17
C GLU A 225 9.57 16.22 11.50
N LEU A 226 10.58 17.09 11.49
CA LEU A 226 10.90 18.01 12.60
C LEU A 226 9.94 19.22 12.70
N LYS A 227 8.96 19.34 11.80
CA LYS A 227 8.03 20.48 11.66
C LYS A 227 8.70 21.83 11.33
N ASN A 228 9.94 21.78 10.83
CA ASN A 228 10.68 22.91 10.28
C ASN A 228 10.23 23.18 8.83
N TYR A 229 8.95 23.54 8.66
CA TYR A 229 8.32 23.62 7.34
C TYR A 229 8.93 24.68 6.42
N LYS A 230 9.42 25.79 6.98
CA LYS A 230 10.04 26.86 6.17
C LYS A 230 11.36 26.41 5.57
N GLU A 231 12.18 25.73 6.38
CA GLU A 231 13.46 25.15 5.99
C GLU A 231 13.25 24.03 4.98
N ALA A 232 12.23 23.18 5.18
CA ALA A 232 11.86 22.14 4.23
C ALA A 232 11.45 22.70 2.86
N LEU A 233 10.63 23.76 2.83
CA LEU A 233 10.26 24.44 1.58
C LEU A 233 11.47 25.10 0.92
N SER A 234 12.33 25.75 1.71
CA SER A 234 13.57 26.35 1.19
C SER A 234 14.50 25.32 0.58
N ASP A 235 14.63 24.13 1.18
CA ASP A 235 15.39 23.02 0.62
C ASP A 235 14.79 22.54 -0.71
N LEU A 236 13.46 22.47 -0.81
CA LEU A 236 12.78 22.10 -2.04
C LEU A 236 12.93 23.15 -3.14
N ASP A 237 12.99 24.44 -2.79
CA ASP A 237 13.30 25.53 -3.73
C ASP A 237 14.74 25.41 -4.26
N GLN A 238 15.70 25.09 -3.39
CA GLN A 238 17.08 24.81 -3.80
C GLN A 238 17.15 23.57 -4.70
N ALA A 239 16.47 22.47 -4.32
CA ALA A 239 16.39 21.25 -5.12
C ALA A 239 15.82 21.53 -6.52
N GLU A 240 14.77 22.36 -6.62
CA GLU A 240 14.15 22.75 -7.87
C GLU A 240 15.10 23.57 -8.75
N SER A 241 15.86 24.50 -8.16
CA SER A 241 16.83 25.31 -8.90
C SER A 241 17.96 24.47 -9.51
N LEU A 242 18.30 23.34 -8.87
CA LEU A 242 19.33 22.41 -9.33
C LEU A 242 18.79 21.37 -10.32
N ASN A 243 17.55 20.93 -10.14
CA ASN A 243 16.86 20.01 -11.04
C ASN A 243 15.35 20.29 -11.06
N SER A 244 14.93 21.10 -12.04
CA SER A 244 13.54 21.51 -12.19
C SER A 244 12.63 20.45 -12.82
N ASN A 245 13.18 19.30 -13.23
CA ASN A 245 12.45 18.22 -13.89
C ASN A 245 12.31 17.00 -12.95
N ASN A 246 11.78 17.24 -11.74
CA ASN A 246 11.53 16.18 -10.77
C ASN A 246 10.18 16.40 -10.08
N MET A 247 9.18 15.56 -10.41
CA MET A 247 7.82 15.62 -9.85
C MET A 247 7.79 15.54 -8.33
N ASN A 248 8.73 14.80 -7.73
CA ASN A 248 8.76 14.57 -6.28
C ASN A 248 8.97 15.86 -5.49
N ILE A 249 9.63 16.87 -6.09
CA ILE A 249 9.81 18.18 -5.45
C ILE A 249 8.45 18.84 -5.23
N TYR A 250 7.62 18.90 -6.27
CA TYR A 250 6.30 19.50 -6.21
C TYR A 250 5.34 18.72 -5.31
N ILE A 251 5.41 17.38 -5.35
CA ILE A 251 4.63 16.53 -4.45
C ILE A 251 5.01 16.81 -2.99
N GLN A 252 6.30 16.89 -2.66
CA GLN A 252 6.73 17.20 -1.29
C GLN A 252 6.31 18.60 -0.84
N LYS A 253 6.42 19.62 -1.70
CA LYS A 253 5.90 20.97 -1.40
C LYS A 253 4.38 20.92 -1.16
N ALA A 254 3.63 20.19 -1.98
CA ALA A 254 2.19 20.02 -1.82
C ALA A 254 1.84 19.37 -0.47
N VAL A 255 2.58 18.34 -0.05
CA VAL A 255 2.41 17.69 1.27
C VAL A 255 2.65 18.68 2.40
N ILE A 256 3.73 19.46 2.35
CA ILE A 256 4.03 20.48 3.37
C ILE A 256 2.91 21.53 3.44
N TYR A 257 2.45 22.05 2.30
CA TYR A 257 1.35 23.02 2.28
C TYR A 257 0.04 22.43 2.81
N ARG A 258 -0.22 21.14 2.57
CA ARG A 258 -1.38 20.44 3.15
C ARG A 258 -1.29 20.35 4.67
N GLU A 259 -0.11 20.03 5.22
CA GLU A 259 0.10 20.02 6.68
C GLU A 259 -0.06 21.41 7.31
N LEU A 260 0.36 22.46 6.60
CA LEU A 260 0.13 23.85 6.97
C LEU A 260 -1.34 24.31 6.79
N LYS A 261 -2.22 23.44 6.27
CA LYS A 261 -3.62 23.75 5.89
C LYS A 261 -3.74 24.84 4.81
N GLU A 262 -2.68 25.09 4.06
CA GLU A 262 -2.63 26.00 2.92
C GLU A 262 -3.03 25.26 1.63
N PHE A 263 -4.27 24.77 1.59
CA PHE A 263 -4.71 23.83 0.55
C PHE A 263 -4.61 24.37 -0.89
N ASN A 264 -4.85 25.67 -1.10
CA ASN A 264 -4.72 26.28 -2.43
C ASN A 264 -3.27 26.20 -2.93
N LYS A 265 -2.29 26.52 -2.08
CA LYS A 265 -0.86 26.41 -2.46
C LYS A 265 -0.46 24.96 -2.72
N SER A 266 -1.04 24.02 -1.96
CA SER A 266 -0.85 22.59 -2.20
C SER A 266 -1.35 22.17 -3.60
N ILE A 267 -2.56 22.60 -3.97
CA ILE A 267 -3.13 22.40 -5.32
C ILE A 267 -2.25 23.05 -6.39
N ASP A 268 -1.75 24.27 -6.17
CA ASP A 268 -0.89 24.98 -7.13
C ASP A 268 0.39 24.19 -7.43
N GLN A 269 1.02 23.58 -6.41
CA GLN A 269 2.19 22.73 -6.62
C GLN A 269 1.86 21.47 -7.43
N LEU A 270 0.72 20.83 -7.15
CA LEU A 270 0.26 19.69 -7.93
C LEU A 270 -0.07 20.07 -9.38
N ASN A 271 -0.65 21.26 -9.61
CA ASN A 271 -0.89 21.79 -10.95
C ASN A 271 0.41 21.95 -11.74
N ILE A 272 1.44 22.57 -11.13
CA ILE A 272 2.77 22.71 -11.74
C ILE A 272 3.34 21.34 -12.10
N SER A 273 3.21 20.36 -11.20
CA SER A 273 3.68 18.99 -11.44
C SER A 273 2.91 18.33 -12.60
N ILE A 274 1.59 18.46 -12.65
CA ILE A 274 0.75 17.87 -13.70
C ILE A 274 1.06 18.48 -15.06
N THR A 275 1.30 19.78 -15.14
CA THR A 275 1.72 20.44 -16.39
C THR A 275 3.03 19.87 -16.92
N LYS A 276 3.98 19.52 -16.04
CA LYS A 276 5.28 18.94 -16.43
C LYS A 276 5.20 17.44 -16.72
N PHE A 277 4.37 16.72 -15.98
CA PHE A 277 4.27 15.26 -15.99
C PHE A 277 2.81 14.80 -16.17
N PRO A 278 2.18 15.08 -17.32
CA PRO A 278 0.74 14.89 -17.50
C PRO A 278 0.30 13.42 -17.54
N SER A 279 1.23 12.48 -17.74
CA SER A 279 0.97 11.04 -17.76
C SER A 279 1.11 10.38 -16.39
N GLU A 280 1.47 11.13 -15.35
CA GLU A 280 1.69 10.58 -14.01
C GLU A 280 0.38 10.50 -13.22
N THR A 281 -0.22 9.31 -13.19
CA THR A 281 -1.50 9.02 -12.52
C THR A 281 -1.53 9.47 -11.05
N GLN A 282 -0.42 9.32 -10.33
CA GLN A 282 -0.33 9.68 -8.91
C GLN A 282 -0.67 11.16 -8.66
N LEU A 283 -0.33 12.05 -9.58
CA LEU A 283 -0.53 13.49 -9.38
C LEU A 283 -2.02 13.87 -9.36
N TYR A 284 -2.80 13.30 -10.28
CA TYR A 284 -4.25 13.48 -10.32
C TYR A 284 -4.93 12.89 -9.09
N ILE A 285 -4.46 11.74 -8.60
CA ILE A 285 -5.01 11.14 -7.37
C ILE A 285 -4.78 12.06 -6.17
N GLN A 286 -3.57 12.59 -6.01
CA GLN A 286 -3.26 13.48 -4.89
C GLN A 286 -4.10 14.76 -4.95
N ARG A 287 -4.29 15.33 -6.16
CA ARG A 287 -5.11 16.53 -6.35
C ARG A 287 -6.60 16.26 -6.18
N GLY A 288 -7.09 15.12 -6.66
CA GLY A 288 -8.48 14.70 -6.55
C GLY A 288 -8.91 14.42 -5.11
N ILE A 289 -8.04 13.78 -4.32
CA ILE A 289 -8.25 13.62 -2.87
C ILE A 289 -8.36 14.99 -2.20
N LEU A 290 -7.49 15.93 -2.56
CA LEU A 290 -7.49 17.27 -1.99
C LEU A 290 -8.75 18.07 -2.37
N HIS A 291 -9.20 17.97 -3.62
CA HIS A 291 -10.46 18.57 -4.06
C HIS A 291 -11.66 17.97 -3.32
N ARG A 292 -11.69 16.65 -3.11
CA ARG A 292 -12.74 15.99 -2.32
C ARG A 292 -12.74 16.50 -0.87
N ASP A 293 -11.58 16.55 -0.23
CA ASP A 293 -11.45 17.03 1.16
C ASP A 293 -11.91 18.51 1.32
N LEU A 294 -11.89 19.29 0.23
CA LEU A 294 -12.42 20.66 0.14
C LEU A 294 -13.89 20.73 -0.34
N HIS A 295 -14.57 19.60 -0.46
CA HIS A 295 -15.92 19.46 -1.05
C HIS A 295 -16.06 20.05 -2.47
N GLN A 296 -14.97 20.07 -3.24
CA GLN A 296 -14.96 20.43 -4.66
C GLN A 296 -15.18 19.17 -5.51
N LEU A 297 -16.37 18.58 -5.39
CA LEU A 297 -16.68 17.25 -5.92
C LEU A 297 -16.47 17.15 -7.44
N ASP A 298 -16.89 18.16 -8.21
CA ASP A 298 -16.70 18.17 -9.68
C ASP A 298 -15.23 18.03 -10.07
N LYS A 299 -14.34 18.81 -9.44
CA LYS A 299 -12.89 18.76 -9.71
C LYS A 299 -12.26 17.45 -9.26
N ALA A 300 -12.72 16.90 -8.15
CA ALA A 300 -12.28 15.59 -7.69
C ALA A 300 -12.64 14.51 -8.72
N ILE A 301 -13.87 14.54 -9.26
CA ILE A 301 -14.34 13.62 -10.29
C ILE A 301 -13.54 13.76 -11.59
N GLU A 302 -13.22 14.99 -12.01
CA GLU A 302 -12.34 15.24 -13.16
C GLU A 302 -10.97 14.59 -12.97
N ASP A 303 -10.36 14.76 -11.80
CA ASP A 303 -9.06 14.17 -11.47
C ASP A 303 -9.09 12.64 -11.44
N PHE A 304 -10.10 12.03 -10.81
CA PHE A 304 -10.24 10.57 -10.84
C PHE A 304 -10.53 10.05 -12.25
N THR A 305 -11.25 10.82 -13.08
CA THR A 305 -11.47 10.47 -14.49
C THR A 305 -10.17 10.48 -15.29
N GLN A 306 -9.31 11.48 -15.09
CA GLN A 306 -7.98 11.49 -15.69
C GLN A 306 -7.13 10.32 -15.19
N ALA A 307 -7.14 10.04 -13.89
CA ALA A 307 -6.42 8.90 -13.32
C ALA A 307 -6.85 7.55 -13.93
N ILE A 308 -8.16 7.33 -14.10
CA ILE A 308 -8.72 6.14 -14.76
C ILE A 308 -8.28 6.06 -16.22
N SER A 309 -8.21 7.18 -16.94
CA SER A 309 -7.78 7.19 -18.35
C SER A 309 -6.31 6.80 -18.53
N LEU A 310 -5.46 7.14 -17.55
CA LEU A 310 -4.02 6.85 -17.57
C LEU A 310 -3.71 5.42 -17.08
N ASP A 311 -4.44 4.93 -16.07
CA ASP A 311 -4.32 3.56 -15.58
C ASP A 311 -5.70 2.92 -15.34
N PRO A 312 -6.32 2.37 -16.40
CA PRO A 312 -7.63 1.70 -16.30
C PRO A 312 -7.61 0.40 -15.49
N SER A 313 -6.42 -0.13 -15.18
CA SER A 313 -6.29 -1.41 -14.48
C SER A 313 -6.63 -1.30 -12.99
N GLN A 314 -6.62 -0.09 -12.42
CA GLN A 314 -6.82 0.14 -11.00
C GLN A 314 -8.29 0.38 -10.67
N SER A 315 -8.91 -0.64 -10.09
CA SER A 315 -10.32 -0.61 -9.66
C SER A 315 -10.58 0.45 -8.56
N SER A 316 -9.56 0.80 -7.77
CA SER A 316 -9.70 1.79 -6.70
C SER A 316 -10.08 3.18 -7.21
N PHE A 317 -9.61 3.59 -8.40
CA PHE A 317 -9.91 4.92 -8.95
C PHE A 317 -11.36 5.03 -9.41
N VAL A 318 -11.86 3.99 -10.08
CA VAL A 318 -13.28 3.88 -10.47
C VAL A 318 -14.16 3.83 -9.23
N PHE A 319 -13.74 3.10 -8.20
CA PHE A 319 -14.48 3.03 -6.94
C PHE A 319 -14.57 4.39 -6.23
N GLN A 320 -13.47 5.13 -6.14
CA GLN A 320 -13.48 6.50 -5.59
C GLN A 320 -14.38 7.42 -6.41
N ARG A 321 -14.34 7.33 -7.75
CA ARG A 321 -15.21 8.13 -8.62
C ARG A 321 -16.70 7.79 -8.45
N ALA A 322 -17.05 6.51 -8.29
CA ALA A 322 -18.42 6.10 -8.01
C ALA A 322 -18.97 6.75 -6.74
N LEU A 323 -18.18 6.73 -5.66
CA LEU A 323 -18.57 7.36 -4.40
C LEU A 323 -18.78 8.87 -4.55
N LEU A 324 -17.93 9.54 -5.32
CA LEU A 324 -18.08 10.97 -5.62
C LEU A 324 -19.32 11.26 -6.48
N TRP A 325 -19.61 10.42 -7.47
CA TRP A 325 -20.84 10.53 -8.27
C TRP A 325 -22.08 10.38 -7.42
N ARG A 326 -22.05 9.49 -6.42
CA ARG A 326 -23.15 9.34 -5.47
C ARG A 326 -23.28 10.59 -4.58
N GLU A 327 -22.17 11.10 -4.04
CA GLU A 327 -22.17 12.28 -3.16
C GLU A 327 -22.70 13.53 -3.85
N ILE A 328 -22.42 13.71 -5.15
CA ILE A 328 -22.96 14.83 -5.95
C ILE A 328 -24.41 14.59 -6.42
N GLY A 329 -25.00 13.42 -6.14
CA GLY A 329 -26.36 13.04 -6.53
C GLY A 329 -26.51 12.50 -7.96
N SER A 330 -25.40 12.22 -8.66
CA SER A 330 -25.39 11.60 -9.98
C SER A 330 -25.41 10.06 -9.87
N TYR A 331 -26.50 9.52 -9.34
CA TYR A 331 -26.63 8.09 -9.00
C TYR A 331 -26.46 7.16 -10.20
N GLU A 332 -26.93 7.56 -11.39
CA GLU A 332 -26.81 6.76 -12.62
C GLU A 332 -25.34 6.49 -12.97
N LYS A 333 -24.49 7.52 -12.93
CA LYS A 333 -23.04 7.38 -13.17
C LYS A 333 -22.35 6.58 -12.08
N SER A 334 -22.79 6.72 -10.83
CA SER A 334 -22.30 5.87 -9.73
C SER A 334 -22.62 4.40 -9.99
N ILE A 335 -23.83 4.09 -10.47
CA ILE A 335 -24.28 2.74 -10.79
C ILE A 335 -23.49 2.16 -11.96
N GLU A 336 -23.19 2.96 -12.99
CA GLU A 336 -22.34 2.56 -14.12
C GLU A 336 -20.93 2.15 -13.66
N ASP A 337 -20.26 3.01 -12.88
CA ASP A 337 -18.92 2.73 -12.36
C ASP A 337 -18.90 1.48 -11.46
N LEU A 338 -19.92 1.32 -10.60
CA LEU A 338 -20.03 0.13 -9.72
C LEU A 338 -20.36 -1.14 -10.50
N THR A 339 -21.12 -1.04 -11.59
CA THR A 339 -21.41 -2.18 -12.47
C THR A 339 -20.14 -2.66 -13.16
N PHE A 340 -19.35 -1.74 -13.70
CA PHE A 340 -18.03 -2.06 -14.26
C PHE A 340 -17.13 -2.77 -13.23
N LEU A 341 -17.13 -2.32 -11.97
CA LEU A 341 -16.35 -2.94 -10.89
C LEU A 341 -16.83 -4.37 -10.57
N ILE A 342 -18.14 -4.60 -10.54
CA ILE A 342 -18.75 -5.91 -10.30
C ILE A 342 -18.43 -6.89 -11.44
N GLU A 343 -18.46 -6.43 -12.69
CA GLU A 343 -18.09 -7.28 -13.84
C GLU A 343 -16.63 -7.74 -13.76
N LYS A 344 -15.75 -6.89 -13.21
CA LYS A 344 -14.33 -7.19 -13.06
C LYS A 344 -14.02 -8.07 -11.85
N ASP A 345 -14.72 -7.87 -10.73
CA ASP A 345 -14.56 -8.66 -9.51
C ASP A 345 -15.94 -8.95 -8.86
N PRO A 346 -16.64 -10.00 -9.33
CA PRO A 346 -17.98 -10.32 -8.87
C PRO A 346 -18.02 -10.95 -7.49
N LYS A 347 -16.87 -11.17 -6.84
CA LYS A 347 -16.79 -11.72 -5.48
C LYS A 347 -16.69 -10.63 -4.41
N ASN A 348 -16.55 -9.37 -4.79
CA ASN A 348 -16.44 -8.27 -3.87
C ASN A 348 -17.83 -7.75 -3.47
N SER A 349 -18.31 -8.15 -2.28
CA SER A 349 -19.60 -7.74 -1.73
C SER A 349 -19.73 -6.21 -1.56
N THR A 350 -18.62 -5.50 -1.36
CA THR A 350 -18.65 -4.04 -1.16
C THR A 350 -19.18 -3.32 -2.39
N TYR A 351 -18.88 -3.80 -3.61
CA TYR A 351 -19.39 -3.14 -4.83
C TYR A 351 -20.90 -3.29 -4.97
N PHE A 352 -21.44 -4.47 -4.66
CA PHE A 352 -22.90 -4.69 -4.61
C PHE A 352 -23.54 -3.82 -3.53
N LEU A 353 -22.94 -3.73 -2.34
CA LEU A 353 -23.44 -2.88 -1.26
C LEU A 353 -23.46 -1.39 -1.64
N GLN A 354 -22.38 -0.87 -2.23
CA GLN A 354 -22.37 0.53 -2.65
C GLN A 354 -23.37 0.79 -3.79
N ARG A 355 -23.58 -0.19 -4.68
CA ARG A 355 -24.55 -0.06 -5.78
C ARG A 355 -25.99 -0.17 -5.28
N SER A 356 -26.25 -0.99 -4.26
CA SER A 356 -27.55 -1.06 -3.61
C SER A 356 -27.91 0.28 -2.95
N ILE A 357 -26.95 0.94 -2.29
CA ILE A 357 -27.15 2.29 -1.74
C ILE A 357 -27.46 3.30 -2.85
N ALA A 358 -26.71 3.29 -3.96
CA ALA A 358 -26.99 4.18 -5.10
C ALA A 358 -28.38 3.91 -5.72
N TYR A 359 -28.83 2.65 -5.75
CA TYR A 359 -30.19 2.29 -6.16
C TYR A 359 -31.24 2.79 -5.16
N GLN A 360 -30.99 2.71 -3.84
CA GLN A 360 -31.90 3.26 -2.84
C GLN A 360 -32.06 4.77 -2.95
N GLU A 361 -30.95 5.50 -3.12
CA GLU A 361 -30.95 6.97 -3.25
C GLU A 361 -31.60 7.45 -4.56
N SER A 362 -31.53 6.63 -5.62
CA SER A 362 -32.29 6.84 -6.88
C SER A 362 -33.73 6.29 -6.84
N ASN A 363 -34.21 5.85 -5.67
CA ASN A 363 -35.54 5.27 -5.45
C ASN A 363 -35.84 3.99 -6.26
N ASN A 364 -34.81 3.29 -6.72
CA ASN A 364 -34.91 1.99 -7.38
C ASN A 364 -34.80 0.83 -6.38
N LYS A 365 -35.83 0.71 -5.54
CA LYS A 365 -35.89 -0.27 -4.44
C LYS A 365 -35.75 -1.74 -4.91
N LYS A 366 -36.23 -2.06 -6.11
CA LYS A 366 -36.19 -3.43 -6.64
C LYS A 366 -34.77 -3.89 -6.92
N ASN A 367 -33.97 -3.06 -7.59
CA ASN A 367 -32.58 -3.40 -7.90
C ASN A 367 -31.68 -3.33 -6.67
N ALA A 368 -31.95 -2.39 -5.76
CA ALA A 368 -31.27 -2.36 -4.45
C ALA A 368 -31.44 -3.67 -3.68
N LEU A 369 -32.65 -4.26 -3.70
CA LEU A 369 -32.90 -5.53 -3.03
C LEU A 369 -32.11 -6.69 -3.68
N LEU A 370 -32.04 -6.73 -5.02
CA LEU A 370 -31.27 -7.76 -5.74
C LEU A 370 -29.77 -7.67 -5.45
N ASP A 371 -29.22 -6.46 -5.31
CA ASP A 371 -27.82 -6.31 -4.93
C ASP A 371 -27.59 -6.73 -3.48
N LEU A 372 -28.52 -6.44 -2.56
CA LEU A 372 -28.44 -6.92 -1.18
C LEU A 372 -28.54 -8.46 -1.10
N ASP A 373 -29.37 -9.10 -1.93
CA ASP A 373 -29.39 -10.56 -2.05
C ASP A 373 -27.98 -11.10 -2.39
N LYS A 374 -27.27 -10.44 -3.30
CA LYS A 374 -25.88 -10.79 -3.67
C LYS A 374 -24.88 -10.51 -2.56
N VAL A 375 -25.04 -9.41 -1.81
CA VAL A 375 -24.20 -9.15 -0.63
C VAL A 375 -24.35 -10.29 0.37
N LEU A 376 -25.57 -10.71 0.70
CA LEU A 376 -25.84 -11.76 1.69
C LEU A 376 -25.45 -13.17 1.20
N GLU A 377 -25.40 -13.40 -0.11
CA GLU A 377 -24.83 -14.63 -0.69
C GLU A 377 -23.30 -14.71 -0.47
N LEU A 378 -22.61 -13.57 -0.60
CA LEU A 378 -21.15 -13.47 -0.47
C LEU A 378 -20.68 -13.32 0.98
N ASP A 379 -21.43 -12.59 1.78
CA ASP A 379 -21.18 -12.32 3.20
C ASP A 379 -22.48 -12.45 4.02
N PRO A 380 -22.86 -13.69 4.41
CA PRO A 380 -24.07 -13.93 5.22
C PRO A 380 -24.01 -13.34 6.64
N GLY A 381 -22.84 -12.85 7.08
CA GLY A 381 -22.62 -12.30 8.41
C GLY A 381 -22.77 -10.77 8.49
N ASP A 382 -22.99 -10.09 7.37
CA ASP A 382 -23.16 -8.64 7.34
C ASP A 382 -24.53 -8.23 7.91
N HIS A 383 -24.55 -7.96 9.21
CA HIS A 383 -25.76 -7.57 9.95
C HIS A 383 -26.40 -6.29 9.41
N ASP A 384 -25.59 -5.31 8.97
CA ASP A 384 -26.10 -4.06 8.41
C ASP A 384 -26.83 -4.34 7.10
N SER A 385 -26.26 -5.17 6.23
CA SER A 385 -26.92 -5.59 4.99
C SER A 385 -28.18 -6.43 5.23
N ILE A 386 -28.20 -7.31 6.24
CA ILE A 386 -29.41 -8.06 6.63
C ILE A 386 -30.52 -7.09 7.05
N PHE A 387 -30.18 -6.09 7.86
CA PHE A 387 -31.13 -5.08 8.34
C PHE A 387 -31.66 -4.24 7.19
N GLN A 388 -30.79 -3.71 6.32
CA GLN A 388 -31.19 -2.95 5.14
C GLN A 388 -32.08 -3.78 4.21
N HIS A 389 -31.73 -5.05 4.00
CA HIS A 389 -32.55 -5.97 3.21
C HIS A 389 -33.94 -6.18 3.82
N ALA A 390 -34.03 -6.35 5.15
CA ALA A 390 -35.29 -6.56 5.85
C ALA A 390 -36.22 -5.34 5.71
N ILE A 391 -35.67 -4.13 5.88
CA ILE A 391 -36.42 -2.88 5.69
C ILE A 391 -36.93 -2.78 4.25
N LEU A 392 -36.06 -2.99 3.27
CA LEU A 392 -36.41 -2.87 1.86
C LEU A 392 -37.42 -3.92 1.40
N SER A 393 -37.32 -5.15 1.93
CA SER A 393 -38.29 -6.22 1.72
C SER A 393 -39.67 -5.85 2.26
N ARG A 394 -39.74 -5.24 3.46
CA ARG A 394 -41.00 -4.76 4.02
C ARG A 394 -41.63 -3.67 3.17
N GLU A 395 -40.83 -2.71 2.69
CA GLU A 395 -41.32 -1.62 1.82
C GLU A 395 -41.83 -2.13 0.48
N LEU A 396 -41.32 -3.26 0.01
CA LEU A 396 -41.79 -3.97 -1.19
C LEU A 396 -42.88 -5.01 -0.89
N GLU A 397 -43.47 -4.96 0.31
CA GLU A 397 -44.53 -5.86 0.80
C GLU A 397 -44.14 -7.35 0.84
N LYS A 398 -42.84 -7.66 0.79
CA LYS A 398 -42.30 -9.02 0.97
C LYS A 398 -42.14 -9.33 2.47
N PHE A 399 -43.25 -9.33 3.19
CA PHE A 399 -43.25 -9.36 4.65
C PHE A 399 -42.61 -10.61 5.26
N ASP A 400 -42.79 -11.78 4.65
CA ASP A 400 -42.19 -13.03 5.18
C ASP A 400 -40.66 -12.98 5.15
N GLN A 401 -40.07 -12.44 4.08
CA GLN A 401 -38.62 -12.24 3.97
C GLN A 401 -38.12 -11.21 5.00
N ALA A 402 -38.85 -10.11 5.17
CA ALA A 402 -38.52 -9.10 6.18
C ALA A 402 -38.51 -9.69 7.59
N ILE A 403 -39.53 -10.48 7.94
CA ILE A 403 -39.64 -11.15 9.25
C ILE A 403 -38.51 -12.15 9.45
N GLN A 404 -38.17 -12.94 8.42
CA GLN A 404 -37.07 -13.91 8.50
C GLN A 404 -35.75 -13.21 8.85
N ASN A 405 -35.44 -12.12 8.15
CA ASN A 405 -34.20 -11.38 8.37
C ASN A 405 -34.16 -10.67 9.73
N PHE A 406 -35.25 -10.01 10.15
CA PHE A 406 -35.30 -9.45 11.52
C PHE A 406 -35.18 -10.54 12.59
N SER A 407 -35.79 -11.71 12.37
CA SER A 407 -35.67 -12.84 13.29
C SER A 407 -34.25 -13.39 13.35
N GLN A 408 -33.54 -13.39 12.22
CA GLN A 408 -32.13 -13.75 12.16
C GLN A 408 -31.27 -12.76 12.98
N LEU A 409 -31.49 -11.46 12.84
CA LEU A 409 -30.80 -10.43 13.64
C LEU A 409 -31.05 -10.60 15.14
N ILE A 410 -32.31 -10.80 15.55
CA ILE A 410 -32.68 -11.05 16.95
C ILE A 410 -32.06 -12.35 17.49
N LYS A 411 -31.87 -13.35 16.63
CA LYS A 411 -31.20 -14.60 17.02
C LYS A 411 -29.71 -14.38 17.28
N PHE A 412 -29.06 -13.50 16.52
CA PHE A 412 -27.67 -13.12 16.74
C PHE A 412 -27.49 -12.25 17.97
N ASP A 413 -28.35 -11.24 18.13
CA ASP A 413 -28.41 -10.39 19.30
C ASP A 413 -29.84 -10.33 19.86
N PRO A 414 -30.16 -11.12 20.89
CA PRO A 414 -31.46 -11.06 21.56
C PRO A 414 -31.76 -9.69 22.18
N ASN A 415 -30.73 -8.85 22.37
CA ASN A 415 -30.87 -7.50 22.88
C ASN A 415 -30.96 -6.43 21.78
N ASP A 416 -31.11 -6.80 20.50
CA ASP A 416 -31.38 -5.86 19.42
C ASP A 416 -32.84 -5.37 19.46
N GLN A 417 -33.05 -4.32 20.27
CA GLN A 417 -34.34 -3.66 20.41
C GLN A 417 -34.86 -3.13 19.06
N ASN A 418 -33.98 -2.65 18.18
CA ASN A 418 -34.39 -2.08 16.90
C ASN A 418 -34.97 -3.16 15.98
N SER A 419 -34.33 -4.32 15.87
CA SER A 419 -34.88 -5.43 15.09
C SER A 419 -36.22 -5.94 15.63
N LEU A 420 -36.40 -5.99 16.95
CA LEU A 420 -37.70 -6.33 17.58
C LEU A 420 -38.79 -5.33 17.17
N ILE A 421 -38.49 -4.04 17.24
CA ILE A 421 -39.44 -2.98 16.86
C ILE A 421 -39.82 -3.09 15.38
N GLN A 422 -38.83 -3.29 14.51
CA GLN A 422 -39.09 -3.39 13.07
C GLN A 422 -39.85 -4.66 12.71
N ARG A 423 -39.60 -5.79 13.39
CA ARG A 423 -40.37 -7.03 13.22
C ARG A 423 -41.79 -6.91 13.75
N GLY A 424 -41.99 -6.35 14.94
CA GLY A 424 -43.31 -6.05 15.50
C GLY A 424 -44.13 -5.12 14.60
N THR A 425 -43.50 -4.10 14.03
CA THR A 425 -44.12 -3.20 13.04
C THR A 425 -44.51 -3.95 11.76
N THR A 426 -43.68 -4.90 11.32
CA THR A 426 -44.00 -5.76 10.17
C THR A 426 -45.20 -6.66 10.46
N PHE A 427 -45.29 -7.23 11.66
CA PHE A 427 -46.45 -8.01 12.09
C PHE A 427 -47.75 -7.18 12.16
N LEU A 428 -47.67 -5.93 12.60
CA LEU A 428 -48.81 -4.99 12.55
C LEU A 428 -49.32 -4.81 11.12
N LEU A 429 -48.43 -4.55 10.16
CA LEU A 429 -48.80 -4.40 8.74
C LEU A 429 -49.46 -5.66 8.17
N MET A 430 -48.98 -6.85 8.59
CA MET A 430 -49.58 -8.14 8.23
C MET A 430 -50.87 -8.49 9.00
N LYS A 431 -51.33 -7.63 9.92
CA LYS A 431 -52.47 -7.90 10.83
C LYS A 431 -52.26 -9.12 11.76
N LYS A 432 -51.01 -9.48 12.04
CA LYS A 432 -50.63 -10.52 13.01
C LYS A 432 -50.45 -9.90 14.40
N PHE A 433 -51.56 -9.38 14.94
CA PHE A 433 -51.50 -8.47 16.10
C PHE A 433 -50.92 -9.07 17.38
N GLN A 434 -51.15 -10.37 17.65
CA GLN A 434 -50.58 -10.99 18.85
C GLN A 434 -49.05 -11.07 18.79
N LEU A 435 -48.49 -11.45 17.64
CA LEU A 435 -47.03 -11.48 17.45
C LEU A 435 -46.41 -10.07 17.54
N ALA A 436 -47.13 -9.05 17.06
CA ALA A 436 -46.71 -7.67 17.23
C ALA A 436 -46.68 -7.26 18.71
N VAL A 437 -47.71 -7.63 19.49
CA VAL A 437 -47.73 -7.39 20.94
C VAL A 437 -46.54 -8.04 21.64
N ASP A 438 -46.22 -9.28 21.28
CA ASP A 438 -45.12 -10.03 21.90
C ASP A 438 -43.78 -9.33 21.65
N ASP A 439 -43.49 -8.94 20.39
CA ASP A 439 -42.26 -8.22 20.03
C ASP A 439 -42.16 -6.84 20.69
N PHE A 440 -43.24 -6.05 20.71
CA PHE A 440 -43.23 -4.75 21.38
C PHE A 440 -43.09 -4.88 22.90
N THR A 441 -43.61 -5.95 23.49
CA THR A 441 -43.44 -6.20 24.93
C THR A 441 -41.98 -6.47 25.26
N LEU A 442 -41.32 -7.35 24.49
CA LEU A 442 -39.87 -7.56 24.64
C LEU A 442 -39.10 -6.25 24.47
N ALA A 443 -39.41 -5.46 23.45
CA ALA A 443 -38.74 -4.16 23.25
C ALA A 443 -38.95 -3.19 24.42
N ILE A 444 -40.17 -3.13 24.99
CA ILE A 444 -40.49 -2.28 26.15
C ILE A 444 -39.79 -2.76 27.42
N ASP A 445 -39.70 -4.08 27.63
CA ASP A 445 -39.03 -4.65 28.80
C ASP A 445 -37.53 -4.32 28.82
N MET A 446 -36.95 -4.01 27.66
CA MET A 446 -35.54 -3.60 27.51
C MET A 446 -35.34 -2.11 27.76
N ASP A 447 -36.21 -1.26 27.20
CA ASP A 447 -36.24 0.18 27.45
C ASP A 447 -37.67 0.71 27.32
N ASP A 448 -38.22 1.16 28.44
CA ASP A 448 -39.60 1.61 28.60
C ASP A 448 -39.75 3.14 28.51
N SER A 449 -38.69 3.85 28.13
CA SER A 449 -38.68 5.31 27.98
C SER A 449 -39.29 5.80 26.66
N ARG A 450 -39.42 4.91 25.66
CA ARG A 450 -39.86 5.24 24.30
C ARG A 450 -41.39 5.21 24.16
N PRO A 451 -42.08 6.36 24.03
CA PRO A 451 -43.54 6.40 23.96
C PRO A 451 -44.09 5.73 22.69
N GLU A 452 -43.32 5.68 21.60
CA GLU A 452 -43.74 5.07 20.33
C GLU A 452 -44.04 3.58 20.49
N LEU A 453 -43.32 2.86 21.36
CA LEU A 453 -43.51 1.43 21.57
C LEU A 453 -44.86 1.13 22.22
N PHE A 454 -45.25 1.94 23.19
CA PHE A 454 -46.56 1.86 23.82
C PHE A 454 -47.68 2.22 22.82
N ILE A 455 -47.47 3.19 21.93
CA ILE A 455 -48.46 3.48 20.88
C ILE A 455 -48.64 2.25 19.98
N GLN A 456 -47.54 1.70 19.45
CA GLN A 456 -47.60 0.58 18.49
C GLN A 456 -48.21 -0.67 19.14
N ARG A 457 -47.86 -0.98 20.39
CA ARG A 457 -48.48 -2.08 21.16
C ARG A 457 -49.94 -1.79 21.52
N GLY A 458 -50.27 -0.54 21.86
CA GLY A 458 -51.63 -0.09 22.13
C GLY A 458 -52.54 -0.22 20.90
N ILE A 459 -52.03 0.08 19.70
CA ILE A 459 -52.71 -0.17 18.42
C ILE A 459 -52.96 -1.67 18.26
N ALA A 460 -51.94 -2.51 18.44
CA ALA A 460 -52.09 -3.97 18.33
C ALA A 460 -53.16 -4.53 19.30
N TYR A 461 -53.17 -4.06 20.56
CA TYR A 461 -54.19 -4.44 21.54
C TYR A 461 -55.60 -4.01 21.15
N ARG A 462 -55.74 -2.83 20.54
CA ARG A 462 -57.05 -2.33 20.07
C ARG A 462 -57.61 -3.25 19.00
N GLU A 463 -56.79 -3.64 18.03
CA GLU A 463 -57.21 -4.55 16.95
C GLU A 463 -57.51 -5.98 17.46
N LEU A 464 -56.95 -6.36 18.62
CA LEU A 464 -57.28 -7.60 19.34
C LEU A 464 -58.52 -7.47 20.27
N ASN A 465 -59.23 -6.34 20.26
CA ASN A 465 -60.31 -6.00 21.19
C ASN A 465 -59.91 -6.00 22.69
N GLN A 466 -58.62 -5.88 23.00
CA GLN A 466 -58.10 -5.77 24.36
C GLN A 466 -58.08 -4.29 24.81
N PHE A 467 -59.25 -3.65 24.81
CA PHE A 467 -59.39 -2.19 25.00
C PHE A 467 -58.80 -1.67 26.30
N GLN A 468 -58.88 -2.43 27.39
CA GLN A 468 -58.27 -2.03 28.68
C GLN A 468 -56.75 -1.90 28.59
N LYS A 469 -56.08 -2.87 27.95
CA LYS A 469 -54.63 -2.85 27.75
C LYS A 469 -54.21 -1.77 26.76
N SER A 470 -54.98 -1.61 25.68
CA SER A 470 -54.78 -0.53 24.70
C SER A 470 -54.85 0.85 25.36
N PHE A 471 -55.87 1.10 26.19
CA PHE A 471 -56.01 2.36 26.93
C PHE A 471 -54.87 2.58 27.92
N ALA A 472 -54.42 1.53 28.62
CA ALA A 472 -53.29 1.61 29.53
C ALA A 472 -51.98 2.01 28.80
N ASP A 473 -51.71 1.41 27.65
CA ASP A 473 -50.53 1.71 26.83
C ASP A 473 -50.57 3.15 26.28
N PHE A 474 -51.71 3.62 25.74
CA PHE A 474 -51.85 5.03 25.33
C PHE A 474 -51.68 6.00 26.51
N GLY A 475 -52.19 5.64 27.69
CA GLY A 475 -51.99 6.40 28.91
C GLY A 475 -50.52 6.49 29.33
N LYS A 476 -49.77 5.39 29.21
CA LYS A 476 -48.32 5.37 29.50
C LYS A 476 -47.54 6.18 28.45
N ALA A 477 -47.87 6.07 27.16
CA ALA A 477 -47.30 6.90 26.10
C ALA A 477 -47.50 8.40 26.36
N LYS A 478 -48.72 8.82 26.76
CA LYS A 478 -49.01 10.22 27.10
C LYS A 478 -48.26 10.72 28.34
N LYS A 479 -48.01 9.86 29.33
CA LYS A 479 -47.19 10.23 30.50
C LYS A 479 -45.73 10.46 30.12
N LEU A 480 -45.19 9.63 29.22
CA LEU A 480 -43.82 9.72 28.73
C LEU A 480 -43.63 10.94 27.81
N ASN A 481 -44.63 11.27 26.99
CA ASN A 481 -44.67 12.49 26.20
C ASN A 481 -46.07 13.13 26.24
N PRO A 482 -46.27 14.17 27.07
CA PRO A 482 -47.57 14.84 27.23
C PRO A 482 -48.13 15.46 25.95
N ASN A 483 -47.25 15.91 25.04
CA ASN A 483 -47.62 16.63 23.81
C ASN A 483 -47.83 15.70 22.59
N LEU A 484 -47.68 14.39 22.77
CA LEU A 484 -47.64 13.38 21.70
C LEU A 484 -48.93 13.32 20.86
N PHE A 485 -50.07 13.75 21.45
CA PHE A 485 -51.39 13.73 20.82
C PHE A 485 -51.98 15.13 20.60
N ASP A 486 -51.24 16.20 20.90
CA ASP A 486 -51.79 17.57 20.88
C ASP A 486 -51.71 18.23 19.49
N ASN A 487 -50.93 17.68 18.56
CA ASN A 487 -50.73 18.22 17.21
C ASN A 487 -51.90 17.98 16.22
N GLU A 488 -52.86 17.11 16.54
CA GLU A 488 -54.07 16.96 15.72
C GLU A 488 -55.08 18.10 15.96
N ASN A 489 -55.11 18.66 17.18
CA ASN A 489 -56.04 19.73 17.54
C ASN A 489 -55.58 21.14 17.13
N GLU A 490 -54.28 21.37 16.91
CA GLU A 490 -53.78 22.67 16.44
C GLU A 490 -54.02 22.89 14.94
N ASN A 491 -53.91 21.84 14.11
CA ASN A 491 -54.17 21.92 12.67
C ASN A 491 -55.67 22.09 12.33
N GLU A 492 -56.57 21.50 13.13
CA GLU A 492 -58.01 21.77 13.01
C GLU A 492 -58.37 23.18 13.49
N ASN A 493 -57.75 23.66 14.58
CA ASN A 493 -57.96 25.03 15.07
C ASN A 493 -57.36 26.10 14.15
N GLU A 494 -56.25 25.83 13.47
CA GLU A 494 -55.69 26.73 12.45
C GLU A 494 -56.55 26.76 11.19
N ASN A 495 -57.08 25.62 10.73
CA ASN A 495 -57.98 25.56 9.59
C ASN A 495 -59.35 26.19 9.89
N GLU A 496 -59.85 26.06 11.12
CA GLU A 496 -61.03 26.80 11.60
C GLU A 496 -60.75 28.31 11.74
N LYS A 497 -59.59 28.73 12.26
CA LYS A 497 -59.21 30.14 12.35
C LYS A 497 -59.00 30.77 10.97
N LYS A 498 -58.45 30.02 9.99
CA LYS A 498 -58.32 30.44 8.58
C LYS A 498 -59.69 30.50 7.88
N LYS A 499 -60.62 29.58 8.15
CA LYS A 499 -62.03 29.65 7.67
C LYS A 499 -62.81 30.81 8.29
N LYS A 500 -62.66 31.08 9.60
CA LYS A 500 -63.29 32.22 10.29
C LYS A 500 -62.72 33.58 9.85
N LYS A 501 -61.43 33.67 9.50
CA LYS A 501 -60.83 34.88 8.88
C LYS A 501 -61.29 35.11 7.43
N LYS A 502 -61.47 34.05 6.61
CA LYS A 502 -62.02 34.18 5.25
C LYS A 502 -63.50 34.61 5.23
N ASN A 503 -64.31 34.18 6.20
CA ASN A 503 -65.71 34.61 6.30
C ASN A 503 -65.90 36.03 6.85
N LYS A 504 -64.98 36.55 7.69
CA LYS A 504 -65.02 37.96 8.13
C LYS A 504 -64.63 38.95 7.03
N ASN A 505 -63.84 38.54 6.03
CA ASN A 505 -63.50 39.41 4.89
C ASN A 505 -64.52 39.37 3.73
N LYS A 506 -65.46 38.41 3.71
CA LYS A 506 -66.57 38.40 2.73
C LYS A 506 -67.77 39.28 3.14
N ASN A 507 -67.91 39.63 4.42
CA ASN A 507 -69.02 40.48 4.91
C ASN A 507 -68.66 41.98 5.05
N LYS A 508 -67.59 42.45 4.42
CA LYS A 508 -67.21 43.88 4.41
C LYS A 508 -67.27 44.57 3.04
N ASN A 509 -67.73 43.90 1.99
CA ASN A 509 -67.92 44.47 0.64
C ASN A 509 -69.34 44.24 0.11
N ILE A 510 -70.36 44.54 0.90
CA ILE A 510 -71.71 44.84 0.38
C ILE A 510 -72.26 45.99 1.23
N PHE A 511 -71.97 47.22 0.81
CA PHE A 511 -72.89 48.35 0.64
C PHE A 511 -72.13 49.48 -0.03
#